data_AF-A0AAD9KRC9-F1
#
_entry.id   AF-A0AAD9KRC9-F1
#
_cell.length_a   1.000
_cell.length_b   1.000
_cell.length_c   1.000
_cell.angle_alpha   90.00
_cell.angle_beta   90.00
_cell.angle_gamma   90.00
#
_symmetry.space_group_name_H-M   'P 1'
#
loop_
_entity.id
_entity.type
_entity.pdbx_description
1 polymer ?
#
loop_
_entity_poly.entity_id
_entity_poly.type
_entity_poly.pdbx_seq_one_letter_code
_entity_poly.pdbx_strand_id
1 'polypeptide(L)'
;MSGKSQQTTRRRKRPTTPVYSSLPSSFDDKDSDFVCPICFDMIEEAFMTKCGHSFCHKCIKRCLEQSNRCPKCNFVIEKKDDIFPNFLLNELILKHRQRMVEQKKIKVEHLNGAALSDTSTLLLQHEQLDLGNINCMLDILAKRKQQLEGECKAAQNQILKEFLQQVHRKKQQVSLSVSRLQHDQLKSELGLVDGDLTTVESHLTEYRTNYPYVQEGGSAVVNGVDPTLASSSDSGSQEVFNGSRSTGRQWLHTTMAARRKKVYQHFDDLETCYFSIRRKELSGSGSDVL
;
A
#
# COMPACT_ATOMS: atom_id res chain seq x y z
N MET A 1 38.45 51.85 43.84
CA MET A 1 39.48 52.05 42.81
C MET A 1 39.87 50.70 42.24
N SER A 2 39.90 50.58 40.91
CA SER A 2 40.72 49.65 40.08
C SER A 2 40.63 48.14 40.38
N GLY A 3 40.27 47.21 39.48
CA GLY A 3 40.33 47.20 38.01
C GLY A 3 41.63 46.55 37.52
N LYS A 4 41.50 45.50 36.66
CA LYS A 4 42.48 44.78 35.80
C LYS A 4 43.22 43.58 36.44
N SER A 5 43.60 42.52 35.71
CA SER A 5 43.19 41.88 34.44
C SER A 5 44.16 40.71 34.21
N GLN A 6 43.66 39.61 33.61
CA GLN A 6 44.34 38.71 32.65
C GLN A 6 45.60 37.93 33.14
N GLN A 7 45.95 36.74 32.66
CA GLN A 7 45.85 36.22 31.31
C GLN A 7 46.04 34.68 31.28
N THR A 8 45.49 34.10 30.23
CA THR A 8 45.49 32.70 29.82
C THR A 8 46.83 32.26 29.22
N THR A 9 47.19 30.98 29.29
CA THR A 9 47.83 30.26 28.17
C THR A 9 47.57 28.74 28.22
N ARG A 10 47.58 28.14 27.03
CA ARG A 10 47.05 26.85 26.58
C ARG A 10 48.04 25.68 26.73
N ARG A 11 47.53 24.44 26.84
CA ARG A 11 48.11 23.22 26.22
C ARG A 11 46.97 22.22 25.87
N ARG A 12 46.51 22.23 24.61
CA ARG A 12 46.79 21.30 23.49
C ARG A 12 45.99 19.97 23.52
N LYS A 13 44.90 19.96 22.74
CA LYS A 13 44.18 18.76 22.23
C LYS A 13 44.87 18.23 20.95
N ARG A 14 45.00 16.91 20.82
CA ARG A 14 45.15 16.14 19.56
C ARG A 14 45.15 14.63 19.87
N PRO A 15 44.82 13.73 18.92
CA PRO A 15 43.70 13.73 17.98
C PRO A 15 42.86 12.44 18.11
N THR A 16 41.57 12.55 17.82
CA THR A 16 40.74 11.43 17.38
C THR A 16 41.17 10.99 15.98
N THR A 17 41.41 9.69 15.79
CA THR A 17 41.40 9.02 14.48
C THR A 17 40.37 7.90 14.47
N PRO A 18 39.74 7.63 13.32
CA PRO A 18 38.40 7.08 13.26
C PRO A 18 38.38 5.57 12.93
N VAL A 19 37.34 4.93 13.46
CA VAL A 19 36.45 3.96 12.80
C VAL A 19 37.10 2.83 12.00
N TYR A 20 36.97 1.61 12.53
CA TYR A 20 36.34 0.54 11.76
C TYR A 20 35.43 -0.30 12.68
N SER A 21 34.35 0.34 13.11
CA SER A 21 33.12 -0.37 13.43
C SER A 21 32.47 -0.73 12.10
N SER A 22 32.64 -1.98 11.68
CA SER A 22 31.85 -2.56 10.61
C SER A 22 31.13 -3.78 11.13
N LEU A 23 29.80 -3.61 11.18
CA LEU A 23 28.75 -4.63 11.16
C LEU A 23 28.27 -5.15 12.53
N PRO A 24 26.96 -5.50 12.58
CA PRO A 24 26.05 -4.94 13.57
C PRO A 24 26.11 -5.70 14.89
N SER A 25 26.28 -4.94 15.96
CA SER A 25 25.98 -5.34 17.33
C SER A 25 24.47 -5.57 17.48
N SER A 26 24.01 -6.72 17.03
CA SER A 26 22.74 -7.29 17.47
C SER A 26 22.88 -8.80 17.47
N PHE A 27 23.45 -9.37 18.53
CA PHE A 27 23.06 -10.62 19.19
C PHE A 27 23.91 -10.72 20.46
N ASP A 28 23.25 -11.01 21.58
CA ASP A 28 23.76 -11.12 22.95
C ASP A 28 25.29 -11.24 23.15
N ASP A 29 25.88 -10.24 23.82
CA ASP A 29 27.21 -10.30 24.45
C ASP A 29 27.21 -11.22 25.71
N LYS A 30 26.44 -12.32 25.68
CA LYS A 30 26.31 -13.29 26.77
C LYS A 30 27.20 -14.51 26.60
N ASP A 31 27.80 -14.65 25.42
CA ASP A 31 28.63 -15.81 25.07
C ASP A 31 30.13 -15.53 25.22
N SER A 32 30.50 -14.24 25.36
CA SER A 32 31.87 -13.79 25.58
C SER A 32 32.54 -14.43 26.81
N ASP A 33 31.75 -14.80 27.83
CA ASP A 33 32.23 -15.46 29.05
C ASP A 33 32.62 -16.94 28.83
N PHE A 34 32.20 -17.55 27.72
CA PHE A 34 32.50 -18.95 27.38
C PHE A 34 33.59 -19.09 26.31
N VAL A 35 34.11 -17.97 25.79
CA VAL A 35 35.09 -17.94 24.71
C VAL A 35 36.51 -17.95 25.26
N CYS A 36 37.37 -18.78 24.67
CA CYS A 36 38.78 -18.83 25.00
C CYS A 36 39.51 -17.60 24.42
N PRO A 37 40.22 -16.80 25.22
CA PRO A 37 40.96 -15.64 24.73
C PRO A 37 42.14 -15.95 23.78
N ILE A 38 42.47 -17.24 23.58
CA ILE A 38 43.61 -17.67 22.76
C ILE A 38 43.15 -18.14 21.38
N CYS A 39 42.15 -19.04 21.32
CA CYS A 39 41.63 -19.55 20.05
C CYS A 39 40.37 -18.82 19.56
N PHE A 40 39.78 -17.96 20.39
CA PHE A 40 38.54 -17.24 20.11
C PHE A 40 37.31 -18.12 19.84
N ASP A 41 37.42 -19.41 20.16
CA ASP A 41 36.31 -20.37 20.13
C ASP A 41 35.78 -20.65 21.55
N MET A 42 34.59 -21.25 21.63
CA MET A 42 34.02 -21.75 22.88
C MET A 42 34.97 -22.75 23.55
N ILE A 43 35.17 -22.60 24.86
CA ILE A 43 36.12 -23.41 25.61
C ILE A 43 35.73 -24.90 25.57
N GLU A 44 36.60 -25.76 25.03
CA GLU A 44 36.36 -27.20 24.87
C GLU A 44 36.65 -27.99 26.17
N GLU A 45 37.61 -27.51 26.97
CA GLU A 45 38.00 -28.04 28.28
C GLU A 45 38.58 -26.91 29.14
N ALA A 46 37.78 -26.34 30.05
CA ALA A 46 38.15 -25.17 30.83
C ALA A 46 39.21 -25.50 31.88
N PHE A 47 40.35 -24.82 31.77
CA PHE A 47 41.41 -24.81 32.77
C PHE A 47 41.62 -23.39 33.26
N MET A 48 41.66 -23.24 34.58
CA MET A 48 41.90 -21.98 35.27
C MET A 48 43.36 -21.91 35.71
N THR A 49 43.97 -20.75 35.48
CA THR A 49 45.30 -20.40 36.02
C THR A 49 45.19 -19.89 37.45
N LYS A 50 46.26 -19.93 38.26
CA LYS A 50 46.25 -19.36 39.63
C LYS A 50 45.82 -17.89 39.74
N CYS A 51 45.87 -17.13 38.64
CA CYS A 51 45.36 -15.76 38.59
C CYS A 51 43.86 -15.65 38.29
N GLY A 52 43.14 -16.77 38.14
CA GLY A 52 41.69 -16.84 37.95
C GLY A 52 41.21 -16.87 36.49
N HIS A 53 42.10 -16.70 35.50
CA HIS A 53 41.71 -16.71 34.10
C HIS A 53 41.58 -18.13 33.53
N SER A 54 40.50 -18.36 32.77
CA SER A 54 40.16 -19.65 32.18
C SER A 54 40.40 -19.67 30.66
N PHE A 55 40.86 -20.82 30.17
CA PHE A 55 41.19 -21.09 28.76
C PHE A 55 40.89 -22.54 28.42
N CYS A 56 40.94 -22.91 27.13
CA CYS A 56 41.03 -24.32 26.75
C CYS A 56 42.34 -24.93 27.29
N HIS A 57 42.27 -26.15 27.80
CA HIS A 57 43.43 -26.92 28.28
C HIS A 57 44.59 -26.91 27.28
N LYS A 58 44.29 -27.28 26.01
CA LYS A 58 45.26 -27.30 24.91
C LYS A 58 45.90 -25.92 24.67
N CYS A 59 45.11 -24.85 24.78
CA CYS A 59 45.57 -23.48 24.53
C CYS A 59 46.50 -22.98 25.63
N ILE A 60 46.09 -23.08 26.89
CA ILE A 60 46.94 -22.60 28.00
C ILE A 60 48.20 -23.43 28.15
N LYS A 61 48.14 -24.75 27.93
CA LYS A 61 49.31 -25.63 27.96
C LYS A 61 50.36 -25.20 26.92
N ARG A 62 49.95 -24.94 25.68
CA ARG A 62 50.84 -24.46 24.61
C ARG A 62 51.43 -23.08 24.92
N CYS A 63 50.65 -22.17 25.47
CA CYS A 63 51.15 -20.86 25.86
C CYS A 63 52.23 -20.96 26.95
N LEU A 64 52.01 -21.83 27.94
CA LEU A 64 52.95 -22.04 29.04
C LEU A 64 54.25 -22.77 28.64
N GLU A 65 54.23 -23.51 27.53
CA GLU A 65 55.44 -24.07 26.92
C GLU A 65 56.35 -22.97 26.33
N GLN A 66 55.79 -21.82 25.94
CA GLN A 66 56.52 -20.71 25.31
C GLN A 66 56.82 -19.55 26.28
N SER A 67 55.93 -19.30 27.24
CA SER A 67 56.04 -18.19 28.20
C SER A 67 55.41 -18.60 29.52
N ASN A 68 56.12 -18.40 30.62
CA ASN A 68 55.64 -18.70 31.97
C ASN A 68 54.65 -17.65 32.51
N ARG A 69 53.82 -17.05 31.65
CA ARG A 69 52.90 -15.96 31.99
C ARG A 69 51.50 -16.20 31.46
N CYS A 70 50.51 -15.77 32.23
CA CYS A 70 49.11 -15.80 31.82
C CYS A 70 48.89 -14.94 30.56
N PRO A 71 48.33 -15.49 29.46
CA PRO A 71 48.10 -14.72 28.23
C PRO A 71 47.14 -13.53 28.38
N LYS A 72 46.30 -13.51 29.43
CA LYS A 72 45.28 -12.47 29.64
C LYS A 72 45.77 -11.31 30.52
N CYS A 73 46.53 -11.58 31.57
CA CYS A 73 46.96 -10.56 32.55
C CYS A 73 48.46 -10.53 32.84
N ASN A 74 49.25 -11.36 32.14
CA ASN A 74 50.70 -11.43 32.25
C ASN A 74 51.26 -11.86 33.63
N PHE A 75 50.40 -12.42 34.50
CA PHE A 75 50.78 -12.98 35.81
C PHE A 75 51.72 -14.18 35.64
N VAL A 76 52.77 -14.28 36.48
CA VAL A 76 53.79 -15.33 36.38
C VAL A 76 53.25 -16.66 36.92
N ILE A 77 53.35 -17.72 36.12
CA ILE A 77 52.92 -19.08 36.39
C ILE A 77 54.18 -19.94 36.46
N GLU A 78 54.58 -20.35 37.67
CA GLU A 78 55.92 -20.89 37.94
C GLU A 78 55.96 -22.41 37.81
N LYS A 79 54.87 -23.07 38.23
CA LYS A 79 54.75 -24.52 38.21
C LYS A 79 53.69 -24.94 37.19
N LYS A 80 53.88 -26.10 36.59
CA LYS A 80 52.88 -26.72 35.70
C LYS A 80 51.58 -27.04 36.44
N ASP A 81 51.65 -27.22 37.76
CA ASP A 81 50.50 -27.46 38.63
C ASP A 81 49.74 -26.17 39.03
N ASP A 82 50.21 -25.00 38.60
CA ASP A 82 49.51 -23.71 38.80
C ASP A 82 48.33 -23.51 37.81
N ILE A 83 48.01 -24.54 37.01
CA ILE A 83 46.80 -24.62 36.19
C ILE A 83 45.95 -25.82 36.63
N PHE A 84 44.66 -25.61 36.81
CA PHE A 84 43.73 -26.62 37.31
C PHE A 84 42.44 -26.66 36.49
N PRO A 85 41.76 -27.82 36.39
CA PRO A 85 40.47 -27.92 35.71
C PRO A 85 39.42 -27.02 36.39
N ASN A 86 38.64 -26.30 35.58
CA ASN A 86 37.50 -25.51 36.03
C ASN A 86 36.20 -26.27 35.76
N PHE A 87 35.83 -27.17 36.66
CA PHE A 87 34.66 -28.04 36.51
C PHE A 87 33.35 -27.26 36.42
N LEU A 88 33.20 -26.17 37.18
CA LEU A 88 32.00 -25.34 37.17
C LEU A 88 31.81 -24.66 35.82
N LEU A 89 32.88 -24.06 35.27
CA LEU A 89 32.81 -23.42 33.96
C LEU A 89 32.53 -24.45 32.85
N ASN A 90 33.12 -25.64 32.93
CA ASN A 90 32.79 -26.75 32.02
C ASN A 90 31.29 -27.10 32.07
N GLU A 91 30.71 -27.25 33.25
CA GLU A 91 29.28 -27.54 33.39
C GLU A 91 28.41 -26.42 32.78
N LEU A 92 28.77 -25.16 33.00
CA LEU A 92 28.06 -24.02 32.45
C LEU A 92 28.15 -23.96 30.92
N ILE A 93 29.32 -24.24 30.35
CA ILE A 93 29.53 -24.31 28.90
C ILE A 93 28.71 -25.45 28.29
N LEU A 94 28.67 -26.62 28.93
CA LEU A 94 27.85 -27.75 28.47
C LEU A 94 26.36 -27.41 28.47
N LYS A 95 25.85 -26.82 29.55
CA LYS A 95 24.45 -26.35 29.63
C LYS A 95 24.16 -25.26 28.60
N HIS A 96 25.12 -24.38 28.33
CA HIS A 96 25.00 -23.35 27.32
C HIS A 96 24.93 -23.95 25.90
N ARG A 97 25.80 -24.92 25.59
CA ARG A 97 25.77 -25.66 24.31
C ARG A 97 24.44 -26.38 24.11
N GLN A 98 23.90 -27.02 25.15
CA GLN A 98 22.58 -27.66 25.12
C GLN A 98 21.44 -26.66 24.84
N ARG A 99 21.44 -25.50 25.51
CA ARG A 99 20.46 -24.43 25.25
C ARG A 99 20.55 -23.89 23.82
N MET A 100 21.75 -23.75 23.27
CA MET A 100 21.95 -23.35 21.88
C MET A 100 21.41 -24.39 20.90
N VAL A 101 21.55 -25.68 21.20
CA VAL A 101 20.97 -26.77 20.40
C VAL A 101 19.44 -26.76 20.49
N GLU A 102 18.86 -26.60 21.69
CA GLU A 102 17.40 -26.58 21.87
C GLU A 102 16.76 -25.33 21.24
N GLN A 103 17.38 -24.16 21.37
CA GLN A 103 16.92 -22.95 20.68
C GLN A 103 17.01 -23.06 19.15
N LYS A 104 18.02 -23.77 18.63
CA LYS A 104 18.09 -24.11 17.20
C LYS A 104 16.97 -25.08 16.82
N LYS A 105 16.66 -26.07 17.64
CA LYS A 105 15.57 -27.03 17.41
C LYS A 105 14.19 -26.35 17.35
N ILE A 106 13.90 -25.47 18.31
CA ILE A 106 12.64 -24.69 18.36
C ILE A 106 12.51 -23.74 17.16
N LYS A 107 13.61 -23.09 16.73
CA LYS A 107 13.60 -22.25 15.52
C LYS A 107 13.43 -23.06 14.24
N VAL A 108 13.90 -24.31 14.21
CA VAL A 108 13.73 -25.23 13.07
C VAL A 108 12.30 -25.76 12.97
N GLU A 109 11.64 -26.08 14.10
CA GLU A 109 10.22 -26.50 14.13
C GLU A 109 9.27 -25.41 13.61
N HIS A 110 9.57 -24.14 13.89
CA HIS A 110 8.75 -23.01 13.43
C HIS A 110 8.99 -22.64 11.95
N LEU A 111 10.03 -23.21 11.32
CA LEU A 111 10.42 -22.88 9.95
C LEU A 111 10.26 -24.02 8.94
N ASN A 112 10.08 -25.30 9.33
CA ASN A 112 9.79 -26.35 8.34
C ASN A 112 9.13 -27.62 8.87
N GLY A 113 8.11 -28.08 8.13
CA GLY A 113 7.62 -29.45 8.19
C GLY A 113 8.71 -30.47 7.82
N ALA A 114 8.75 -31.54 8.62
CA ALA A 114 9.31 -32.89 8.44
C ALA A 114 10.70 -33.11 7.75
N ALA A 115 11.05 -32.44 6.66
CA ALA A 115 12.15 -32.86 5.77
C ALA A 115 13.54 -32.27 6.08
N LEU A 116 13.66 -31.24 6.92
CA LEU A 116 14.98 -30.75 7.41
C LEU A 116 15.52 -31.56 8.60
N SER A 117 14.69 -32.47 9.15
CA SER A 117 15.13 -33.47 10.11
C SER A 117 16.19 -34.37 9.50
N ASP A 118 16.01 -34.77 8.24
CA ASP A 118 16.85 -35.76 7.57
C ASP A 118 18.27 -35.24 7.30
N THR A 119 18.40 -33.96 6.93
CA THR A 119 19.72 -33.31 6.73
C THR A 119 20.43 -33.05 8.06
N SER A 120 19.71 -32.68 9.12
CA SER A 120 20.30 -32.50 10.45
C SER A 120 20.72 -33.83 11.09
N THR A 121 19.98 -34.92 10.80
CA THR A 121 20.30 -36.28 11.28
C THR A 121 21.59 -36.80 10.65
N LEU A 122 21.79 -36.56 9.34
CA LEU A 122 23.02 -36.93 8.64
C LEU A 122 24.25 -36.11 9.11
N LEU A 123 24.06 -34.85 9.51
CA LEU A 123 25.14 -34.00 10.02
C LEU A 123 25.59 -34.36 11.46
N LEU A 124 24.73 -35.01 12.24
CA LEU A 124 25.03 -35.41 13.62
C LEU A 124 25.76 -36.76 13.71
N GLN A 125 25.82 -37.53 12.62
CA GLN A 125 26.47 -38.83 12.58
C GLN A 125 27.92 -38.65 12.11
N HIS A 126 28.82 -38.47 13.08
CA HIS A 126 30.24 -38.09 12.89
C HIS A 126 31.14 -39.24 12.37
N GLU A 127 30.65 -40.07 11.45
CA GLU A 127 31.42 -41.17 10.85
C GLU A 127 31.31 -41.13 9.32
N GLN A 128 32.38 -40.63 8.67
CA GLN A 128 32.64 -40.58 7.23
C GLN A 128 31.47 -40.18 6.32
N LEU A 129 31.42 -38.89 5.96
CA LEU A 129 30.64 -38.39 4.83
C LEU A 129 31.08 -39.09 3.54
N ASP A 130 30.36 -40.12 3.13
CA ASP A 130 30.56 -40.75 1.84
C ASP A 130 29.88 -39.93 0.72
N LEU A 131 30.25 -40.21 -0.53
CA LEU A 131 29.71 -39.51 -1.70
C LEU A 131 28.19 -39.69 -1.83
N GLY A 132 27.65 -40.81 -1.33
CA GLY A 132 26.22 -41.09 -1.31
C GLY A 132 25.46 -40.14 -0.38
N ASN A 133 26.00 -39.88 0.82
CA ASN A 133 25.42 -38.92 1.76
C ASN A 133 25.48 -37.50 1.20
N ILE A 134 26.57 -37.11 0.54
CA ILE A 134 26.70 -35.79 -0.11
C ILE A 134 25.67 -35.63 -1.23
N ASN A 135 25.53 -36.60 -2.12
CA ASN A 135 24.53 -36.55 -3.19
C ASN A 135 23.10 -36.51 -2.63
N CYS A 136 22.79 -37.32 -1.61
CA CYS A 136 21.50 -37.28 -0.93
C CYS A 136 21.19 -35.88 -0.33
N MET A 137 22.17 -35.26 0.32
CA MET A 137 22.03 -33.89 0.82
C MET A 137 21.80 -32.88 -0.30
N LEU A 138 22.52 -32.99 -1.42
CA LEU A 138 22.33 -32.11 -2.58
C LEU A 138 20.93 -32.23 -3.16
N ASP A 139 20.38 -33.45 -3.24
CA ASP A 139 19.01 -33.69 -3.71
C ASP A 139 17.96 -33.09 -2.76
N ILE A 140 18.15 -33.27 -1.45
CA ILE A 140 17.28 -32.66 -0.43
C ILE A 140 17.31 -31.13 -0.54
N LEU A 141 18.51 -30.55 -0.67
CA LEU A 141 18.68 -29.09 -0.81
C LEU A 141 18.10 -28.57 -2.13
N ALA A 142 18.29 -29.28 -3.24
CA ALA A 142 17.70 -28.92 -4.53
C ALA A 142 16.17 -28.96 -4.50
N LYS A 143 15.59 -30.02 -3.92
CA LYS A 143 14.15 -30.14 -3.73
C LYS A 143 13.61 -29.05 -2.82
N ARG A 144 14.32 -28.72 -1.74
CA ARG A 144 13.92 -27.65 -0.81
C ARG A 144 14.01 -26.27 -1.47
N LYS A 145 15.05 -26.01 -2.26
CA LYS A 145 15.18 -24.79 -3.06
C LYS A 145 14.00 -24.65 -4.01
N GLN A 146 13.69 -25.69 -4.78
CA GLN A 146 12.58 -25.68 -5.74
C GLN A 146 11.23 -25.44 -5.04
N GLN A 147 11.01 -26.07 -3.89
CA GLN A 147 9.82 -25.86 -3.06
C GLN A 147 9.69 -24.39 -2.65
N LEU A 148 10.74 -23.80 -2.07
CA LEU A 148 10.75 -22.40 -1.63
C LEU A 148 10.53 -21.41 -2.78
N GLU A 149 11.16 -21.66 -3.93
CA GLU A 149 10.94 -20.85 -5.13
C GLU A 149 9.50 -20.94 -5.63
N GLY A 150 8.90 -22.14 -5.58
CA GLY A 150 7.50 -22.36 -5.90
C GLY A 150 6.55 -21.64 -4.96
N GLU A 151 6.78 -21.77 -3.65
CA GLU A 151 6.00 -21.08 -2.60
C GLU A 151 6.10 -19.56 -2.73
N CYS A 152 7.29 -19.03 -3.00
CA CYS A 152 7.50 -17.59 -3.21
C CYS A 152 6.71 -17.08 -4.43
N LYS A 153 6.78 -17.78 -5.56
CA LYS A 153 6.01 -17.43 -6.76
C LYS A 153 4.50 -17.52 -6.53
N ALA A 154 4.05 -18.55 -5.81
CA ALA A 154 2.64 -18.72 -5.47
C ALA A 154 2.14 -17.57 -4.58
N ALA A 155 2.90 -17.20 -3.54
CA ALA A 155 2.58 -16.09 -2.67
C ALA A 155 2.51 -14.75 -3.43
N GLN A 156 3.48 -14.49 -4.31
CA GLN A 156 3.50 -13.27 -5.15
C GLN A 156 2.26 -13.20 -6.05
N ASN A 157 1.92 -14.29 -6.74
CA ASN A 157 0.73 -14.34 -7.60
C ASN A 157 -0.57 -14.22 -6.80
N GLN A 158 -0.62 -14.77 -5.59
CA GLN A 158 -1.78 -14.68 -4.71
C GLN A 158 -2.02 -13.22 -4.27
N ILE A 159 -0.97 -12.51 -3.86
CA ILE A 159 -1.05 -11.08 -3.53
C ILE A 159 -1.53 -10.27 -4.74
N LEU A 160 -0.97 -10.54 -5.94
CA LEU A 160 -1.38 -9.86 -7.16
C LEU A 160 -2.86 -10.11 -7.48
N LYS A 161 -3.33 -11.36 -7.35
CA LYS A 161 -4.74 -11.72 -7.55
C LYS A 161 -5.65 -10.97 -6.60
N GLU A 162 -5.31 -10.92 -5.31
CA GLU A 162 -6.08 -10.21 -4.29
C GLU A 162 -6.14 -8.70 -4.57
N PHE A 163 -5.00 -8.11 -4.96
CA PHE A 163 -4.93 -6.73 -5.38
C PHE A 163 -5.86 -6.45 -6.58
N LEU A 164 -5.77 -7.25 -7.64
CA LEU A 164 -6.60 -7.09 -8.83
C LEU A 164 -8.09 -7.23 -8.51
N GLN A 165 -8.46 -8.19 -7.66
CA GLN A 165 -9.84 -8.35 -7.19
C GLN A 165 -10.31 -7.14 -6.38
N GLN A 166 -9.46 -6.56 -5.53
CA GLN A 166 -9.80 -5.35 -4.79
C GLN A 166 -9.98 -4.15 -5.71
N VAL A 167 -9.09 -3.97 -6.69
CA VAL A 167 -9.21 -2.92 -7.72
C VAL A 167 -10.50 -3.09 -8.51
N HIS A 168 -10.81 -4.30 -8.97
CA HIS A 168 -12.05 -4.60 -9.68
C HIS A 168 -13.28 -4.25 -8.85
N ARG A 169 -13.37 -4.73 -7.60
CA ARG A 169 -14.50 -4.44 -6.69
C ARG A 169 -14.68 -2.93 -6.46
N LYS A 170 -13.59 -2.20 -6.21
CA LYS A 170 -13.64 -0.73 -6.04
C LYS A 170 -14.15 -0.04 -7.29
N LYS A 171 -13.63 -0.40 -8.47
CA LYS A 171 -14.07 0.20 -9.74
C LYS A 171 -15.54 -0.12 -10.04
N GLN A 172 -15.97 -1.36 -9.79
CA GLN A 172 -17.36 -1.77 -9.94
C GLN A 172 -18.29 -1.01 -8.99
N GLN A 173 -17.90 -0.85 -7.71
CA GLN A 173 -18.67 -0.08 -6.74
C GLN A 173 -18.81 1.39 -7.15
N VAL A 174 -17.72 2.02 -7.61
CA VAL A 174 -17.77 3.39 -8.13
C VAL A 174 -18.69 3.47 -9.34
N SER A 175 -18.57 2.56 -10.30
CA SER A 175 -19.46 2.51 -11.48
C SER A 175 -20.93 2.43 -11.08
N LEU A 176 -21.28 1.53 -10.15
CA LEU A 176 -22.66 1.38 -9.67
C LEU A 176 -23.16 2.63 -8.94
N SER A 177 -22.30 3.27 -8.13
CA SER A 177 -22.67 4.52 -7.45
C SER A 177 -22.93 5.67 -8.43
N VAL A 178 -22.12 5.80 -9.49
CA VAL A 178 -22.32 6.81 -10.53
C VAL A 178 -23.61 6.55 -11.30
N SER A 179 -23.86 5.32 -11.76
CA SER A 179 -25.10 4.98 -12.45
C SER A 179 -26.33 5.22 -11.58
N ARG A 180 -26.25 4.92 -10.27
CA ARG A 180 -27.35 5.19 -9.33
C ARG A 180 -27.61 6.69 -9.19
N LEU A 181 -26.56 7.49 -8.97
CA LEU A 181 -26.70 8.96 -8.85
C LEU A 181 -27.24 9.58 -10.13
N GLN A 182 -26.77 9.15 -11.30
CA GLN A 182 -27.31 9.60 -12.59
C GLN A 182 -28.77 9.23 -12.77
N HIS A 183 -29.15 8.00 -12.40
CA HIS A 183 -30.54 7.56 -12.45
C HIS A 183 -31.43 8.40 -11.51
N ASP A 184 -30.99 8.62 -10.28
CA ASP A 184 -31.73 9.42 -9.29
C ASP A 184 -31.86 10.88 -9.75
N GLN A 185 -30.81 11.46 -10.36
CA GLN A 185 -30.85 12.80 -10.96
C GLN A 185 -31.88 12.88 -12.09
N LEU A 186 -31.78 12.01 -13.10
CA LEU A 186 -32.72 11.99 -14.22
C LEU A 186 -34.16 11.76 -13.76
N LYS A 187 -34.36 10.88 -12.79
CA LYS A 187 -35.68 10.63 -12.21
C LYS A 187 -36.25 11.88 -11.53
N SER A 188 -35.41 12.65 -10.84
CA SER A 188 -35.81 13.93 -10.25
C SER A 188 -36.12 14.98 -11.30
N GLU A 189 -35.32 15.07 -12.37
CA GLU A 189 -35.54 16.00 -13.49
C GLU A 189 -36.85 15.67 -14.23
N LEU A 190 -37.11 14.39 -14.52
CA LEU A 190 -38.37 13.93 -15.09
C LEU A 190 -39.56 14.26 -14.18
N GLY A 191 -39.45 14.04 -12.88
CA GLY A 191 -40.52 14.37 -11.93
C GLY A 191 -40.87 15.87 -11.90
N LEU A 192 -39.89 16.76 -12.11
CA LEU A 192 -40.15 18.20 -12.24
C LEU A 192 -40.93 18.52 -13.51
N VAL A 193 -40.49 17.94 -14.63
CA VAL A 193 -41.14 18.12 -15.93
C VAL A 193 -42.57 17.57 -15.89
N ASP A 194 -42.79 16.40 -15.30
CA ASP A 194 -44.12 15.78 -15.15
C ASP A 194 -45.06 16.67 -14.33
N GLY A 195 -44.56 17.27 -13.23
CA GLY A 195 -45.33 18.20 -12.41
C GLY A 195 -45.70 19.49 -13.15
N ASP A 196 -44.75 20.07 -13.89
CA ASP A 196 -44.99 21.27 -14.68
C ASP A 196 -45.92 20.98 -15.87
N LEU A 197 -45.78 19.83 -16.53
CA LEU A 197 -46.69 19.37 -17.60
C LEU A 197 -48.12 19.25 -17.07
N THR A 198 -48.30 18.60 -15.91
CA THR A 198 -49.62 18.48 -15.27
C THR A 198 -50.23 19.86 -14.98
N THR A 199 -49.42 20.81 -14.53
CA THR A 199 -49.84 22.20 -14.26
C THR A 199 -50.29 22.90 -15.55
N VAL A 200 -49.50 22.78 -16.62
CA VAL A 200 -49.83 23.36 -17.93
C VAL A 200 -51.09 22.72 -18.52
N GLU A 201 -51.25 21.41 -18.42
CA GLU A 201 -52.45 20.69 -18.86
C GLU A 201 -53.70 21.15 -18.11
N SER A 202 -53.59 21.38 -16.79
CA SER A 202 -54.67 21.94 -15.98
C SER A 202 -55.05 23.35 -16.46
N HIS A 203 -54.07 24.23 -16.69
CA HIS A 203 -54.29 25.58 -17.21
C HIS A 203 -54.91 25.58 -18.62
N LEU A 204 -54.48 24.67 -19.50
CA LEU A 204 -55.06 24.53 -20.84
C LEU A 204 -56.51 24.05 -20.76
N THR A 205 -56.81 23.12 -19.85
CA THR A 205 -58.18 22.64 -19.61
C THR A 205 -59.06 23.78 -19.12
N GLU A 206 -58.60 24.54 -18.13
CA GLU A 206 -59.30 25.72 -17.60
C GLU A 206 -59.51 26.79 -18.69
N TYR A 207 -58.48 27.07 -19.49
CA TYR A 207 -58.59 28.01 -20.61
C TYR A 207 -59.64 27.54 -21.63
N ARG A 208 -59.64 26.26 -21.99
CA ARG A 208 -60.63 25.68 -22.92
C ARG A 208 -62.04 25.79 -22.36
N THR A 209 -62.24 25.59 -21.06
CA THR A 209 -63.56 25.77 -20.43
C THR A 209 -64.00 27.24 -20.43
N ASN A 210 -63.07 28.17 -20.21
CA ASN A 210 -63.37 29.60 -20.14
C ASN A 210 -63.55 30.26 -21.53
N TYR A 211 -62.97 29.68 -22.59
CA TYR A 211 -63.01 30.22 -23.95
C TYR A 211 -63.36 29.15 -25.01
N PRO A 212 -64.61 28.65 -25.02
CA PRO A 212 -65.01 27.50 -25.85
C PRO A 212 -65.03 27.75 -27.37
N TYR A 213 -64.90 29.01 -27.82
CA TYR A 213 -64.95 29.38 -29.25
C TYR A 213 -63.57 29.52 -29.92
N VAL A 214 -62.47 29.44 -29.16
CA VAL A 214 -61.12 29.56 -29.74
C VAL A 214 -60.70 28.22 -30.35
N GLN A 215 -60.67 28.14 -31.68
CA GLN A 215 -60.28 26.93 -32.41
C GLN A 215 -58.76 26.71 -32.33
N GLU A 216 -58.33 25.59 -31.77
CA GLU A 216 -56.91 25.23 -31.69
C GLU A 216 -56.28 25.17 -33.10
N GLY A 217 -55.36 26.08 -33.37
CA GLY A 217 -54.53 26.04 -34.57
C GLY A 217 -53.55 24.86 -34.52
N GLY A 218 -53.99 23.71 -35.05
CA GLY A 218 -53.11 22.63 -35.53
C GLY A 218 -52.62 21.64 -34.46
N SER A 219 -53.49 20.69 -34.12
CA SER A 219 -53.05 19.35 -33.67
C SER A 219 -52.64 18.54 -34.89
N ALA A 220 -51.39 18.71 -35.33
CA ALA A 220 -50.71 17.69 -36.10
C ALA A 220 -49.91 16.87 -35.09
N VAL A 221 -50.46 15.73 -34.70
CA VAL A 221 -49.77 14.68 -33.96
C VAL A 221 -48.62 14.20 -34.85
N VAL A 222 -47.40 14.68 -34.60
CA VAL A 222 -46.19 14.11 -35.21
C VAL A 222 -45.74 12.98 -34.29
N ASN A 223 -46.31 11.80 -34.52
CA ASN A 223 -45.77 10.58 -33.94
C ASN A 223 -44.41 10.30 -34.58
N GLY A 224 -43.34 10.47 -33.79
CA GLY A 224 -42.14 9.63 -33.83
C GLY A 224 -41.38 9.50 -35.15
N VAL A 225 -41.02 10.60 -35.83
CA VAL A 225 -39.96 10.57 -36.85
C VAL A 225 -38.95 11.71 -36.66
N ASP A 226 -37.68 11.30 -36.67
CA ASP A 226 -36.46 12.12 -36.60
C ASP A 226 -36.46 13.24 -37.68
N PRO A 227 -36.20 14.53 -37.34
CA PRO A 227 -36.27 15.63 -38.31
C PRO A 227 -35.10 15.71 -39.30
N THR A 228 -34.15 14.77 -39.30
CA THR A 228 -32.95 14.86 -40.15
C THR A 228 -33.16 14.49 -41.63
N LEU A 229 -34.38 14.19 -42.07
CA LEU A 229 -34.68 13.91 -43.50
C LEU A 229 -35.91 14.67 -44.01
N ALA A 230 -35.84 16.00 -43.97
CA ALA A 230 -36.66 16.84 -44.85
C ALA A 230 -35.79 17.37 -45.99
N SER A 231 -35.53 16.53 -46.99
CA SER A 231 -35.06 16.99 -48.31
C SER A 231 -36.14 17.89 -48.91
N SER A 232 -35.85 19.19 -48.88
CA SER A 232 -36.62 20.23 -49.54
C SER A 232 -36.60 20.03 -51.05
N SER A 233 -37.72 19.56 -51.59
CA SER A 233 -38.15 19.90 -52.95
C SER A 233 -39.38 20.80 -52.81
N ASP A 234 -39.18 22.06 -52.45
CA ASP A 234 -40.19 23.09 -52.69
C ASP A 234 -39.57 24.15 -53.59
N SER A 235 -39.83 23.97 -54.88
CA SER A 235 -39.53 24.94 -55.91
C SER A 235 -40.69 25.91 -55.98
N GLY A 236 -40.45 27.16 -55.60
CA GLY A 236 -41.25 28.28 -56.06
C GLY A 236 -41.89 29.11 -54.96
N SER A 237 -41.16 30.11 -54.49
CA SER A 237 -41.71 31.45 -54.26
C SER A 237 -40.58 32.47 -54.32
N GLN A 238 -40.48 33.09 -55.49
CA GLN A 238 -39.64 34.23 -55.79
C GLN A 238 -39.84 35.33 -54.75
N GLU A 239 -38.75 35.77 -54.12
CA GLU A 239 -38.71 37.05 -53.43
C GLU A 239 -38.90 38.16 -54.47
N VAL A 240 -40.14 38.66 -54.59
CA VAL A 240 -40.41 39.93 -55.24
C VAL A 240 -40.39 41.01 -54.17
N PHE A 241 -39.28 41.73 -54.18
CA PHE A 241 -39.10 43.10 -53.75
C PHE A 241 -40.41 43.91 -53.80
N ASN A 242 -40.97 44.24 -52.63
CA ASN A 242 -41.88 45.37 -52.51
C ASN A 242 -41.54 46.18 -51.27
N GLY A 243 -40.77 47.25 -51.49
CA GLY A 243 -40.52 48.27 -50.49
C GLY A 243 -41.83 49.00 -50.17
N SER A 244 -42.34 48.79 -48.96
CA SER A 244 -43.33 49.68 -48.36
C SER A 244 -43.26 49.61 -46.84
N ARG A 245 -43.23 50.79 -46.26
CA ARG A 245 -42.95 51.10 -44.86
C ARG A 245 -44.09 50.58 -43.98
N SER A 246 -43.82 49.61 -43.10
CA SER A 246 -44.62 49.40 -41.88
C SER A 246 -43.73 48.94 -40.71
N THR A 247 -43.09 49.92 -40.10
CA THR A 247 -42.63 49.81 -38.71
C THR A 247 -43.86 49.65 -37.81
N GLY A 248 -44.17 48.41 -37.43
CA GLY A 248 -45.18 48.10 -36.42
C GLY A 248 -46.01 46.88 -36.78
N ARG A 249 -45.98 45.86 -35.91
CA ARG A 249 -46.77 44.59 -35.94
C ARG A 249 -46.13 43.34 -36.57
N GLN A 250 -44.81 43.27 -36.75
CA GLN A 250 -44.17 42.03 -37.23
C GLN A 250 -44.27 40.86 -36.22
N TRP A 251 -44.38 41.15 -34.91
CA TRP A 251 -44.52 40.11 -33.88
C TRP A 251 -45.92 39.45 -33.85
N LEU A 252 -46.97 40.17 -34.29
CA LEU A 252 -48.35 39.70 -34.21
C LEU A 252 -48.67 38.58 -35.24
N HIS A 253 -47.84 38.37 -36.26
CA HIS A 253 -48.14 37.49 -37.39
C HIS A 253 -47.24 36.26 -37.53
N THR A 254 -46.41 35.93 -36.53
CA THR A 254 -45.64 34.68 -36.58
C THR A 254 -46.56 33.49 -36.36
N THR A 255 -46.68 32.63 -37.38
CA THR A 255 -47.44 31.38 -37.34
C THR A 255 -46.94 30.47 -36.21
N MET A 256 -47.81 29.59 -35.69
CA MET A 256 -47.42 28.61 -34.65
C MET A 256 -46.24 27.74 -35.09
N ALA A 257 -46.18 27.38 -36.37
CA ALA A 257 -45.05 26.65 -36.94
C ALA A 257 -43.72 27.42 -36.83
N ALA A 258 -43.72 28.71 -37.17
CA ALA A 258 -42.53 29.55 -37.03
C ALA A 258 -42.10 29.75 -35.56
N ARG A 259 -43.06 29.81 -34.63
CA ARG A 259 -42.77 29.86 -33.19
C ARG A 259 -42.17 28.54 -32.68
N ARG A 260 -42.76 27.40 -33.03
CA ARG A 260 -42.24 26.06 -32.69
C ARG A 260 -40.81 25.86 -33.23
N LYS A 261 -40.56 26.24 -34.50
CA LYS A 261 -39.22 26.17 -35.11
C LYS A 261 -38.16 26.93 -34.30
N LYS A 262 -38.49 28.12 -33.78
CA LYS A 262 -37.57 28.89 -32.93
C LYS A 262 -37.29 28.22 -31.58
N VAL A 263 -38.29 27.56 -30.98
CA VAL A 263 -38.11 26.80 -29.74
C VAL A 263 -37.16 25.63 -29.96
N TYR A 264 -37.36 24.84 -31.03
CA TYR A 264 -36.47 23.74 -31.36
C TYR A 264 -35.04 24.20 -31.69
N GLN A 265 -34.89 25.33 -32.37
CA GLN A 265 -33.57 25.88 -32.70
C GLN A 265 -32.73 26.24 -31.47
N HIS A 266 -33.38 26.62 -30.36
CA HIS A 266 -32.74 27.02 -29.11
C HIS A 266 -33.06 26.05 -27.96
N PHE A 267 -33.38 24.79 -28.27
CA PHE A 267 -33.90 23.84 -27.28
C PHE A 267 -32.93 23.62 -26.12
N ASP A 268 -31.67 23.31 -26.39
CA ASP A 268 -30.66 23.00 -25.36
C ASP A 268 -30.42 24.18 -24.40
N ASP A 269 -30.42 25.41 -24.93
CA ASP A 269 -30.28 26.64 -24.14
C ASP A 269 -31.50 26.86 -23.24
N LEU A 270 -32.70 26.64 -23.79
CA LEU A 270 -33.97 26.76 -23.07
C LEU A 270 -34.11 25.68 -21.99
N GLU A 271 -33.72 24.44 -22.29
CA GLU A 271 -33.70 23.32 -21.34
C GLU A 271 -32.73 23.61 -20.18
N THR A 272 -31.52 24.06 -20.49
CA THR A 272 -30.53 24.45 -19.48
C THR A 272 -31.05 25.55 -18.58
N CYS A 273 -31.68 26.58 -19.18
CA CYS A 273 -32.31 27.68 -18.44
C CYS A 273 -33.46 27.19 -17.54
N TYR A 274 -34.35 26.35 -18.07
CA TYR A 274 -35.46 25.74 -17.35
C TYR A 274 -34.99 25.00 -16.09
N PHE A 275 -34.08 24.05 -16.25
CA PHE A 275 -33.55 23.30 -15.10
C PHE A 275 -32.72 24.19 -14.16
N SER A 276 -32.07 25.25 -14.65
CA SER A 276 -31.38 26.20 -13.77
C SER A 276 -32.34 27.01 -12.89
N ILE A 277 -33.54 27.34 -13.40
CA ILE A 277 -34.56 28.08 -12.63
C ILE A 277 -35.24 27.13 -11.65
N ARG A 278 -35.73 25.98 -12.11
CA ARG A 278 -36.48 25.03 -11.28
C ARG A 278 -35.65 24.42 -10.15
N ARG A 279 -34.35 24.16 -10.39
CA ARG A 279 -33.43 23.71 -9.32
C ARG A 279 -33.23 24.78 -8.23
N LYS A 280 -33.24 26.08 -8.57
CA LYS A 280 -33.11 27.16 -7.58
C LYS A 280 -34.34 27.23 -6.67
N GLU A 281 -35.53 27.03 -7.23
CA GLU A 281 -36.79 27.05 -6.48
C GLU A 281 -36.90 25.88 -5.48
N LEU A 282 -36.40 24.69 -5.83
CA LEU A 282 -36.28 23.55 -4.91
C LEU A 282 -35.29 23.80 -3.75
N SER A 283 -34.16 24.46 -4.04
CA SER A 283 -33.15 24.77 -3.01
C SER A 283 -33.53 25.96 -2.12
N GLY A 284 -34.45 26.82 -2.59
CA GLY A 284 -34.87 28.04 -1.89
C GLY A 284 -36.05 27.87 -0.93
N SER A 285 -36.74 26.73 -0.94
CA SER A 285 -37.94 26.46 -0.12
C SER A 285 -37.63 25.81 1.24
N GLY A 286 -36.45 26.05 1.81
CA GLY A 286 -35.99 25.42 3.06
C GLY A 286 -35.49 26.37 4.15
N SER A 287 -35.69 27.69 4.02
CA SER A 287 -35.07 28.67 4.93
C SER A 287 -36.03 29.65 5.61
N ASP A 288 -37.35 29.45 5.52
CA ASP A 288 -38.32 30.32 6.21
C ASP A 288 -39.43 29.51 6.88
N VAL A 289 -39.11 28.87 8.03
CA VAL A 289 -40.07 28.69 9.13
C VAL A 289 -39.27 28.78 10.44
N LEU A 290 -39.25 29.99 11.01
CA LEU A 290 -39.00 30.24 12.44
C LEU A 290 -40.33 30.15 13.20
#